data_AF-A0A7L3QSX4-F1
#
_entry.id   AF-A0A7L3QSX4-F1
#
_cell.length_a   1.000
_cell.length_b   1.000
_cell.length_c   1.000
_cell.angle_alpha   90.00
_cell.angle_beta   90.00
_cell.angle_gamma   90.00
#
_symmetry.space_group_name_H-M   'P 1'
#
loop_
_entity.id
_entity.type
_entity.pdbx_description
1 polymer ?
#
loop_
_entity_poly.entity_id
_entity_poly.type
_entity_poly.pdbx_seq_one_letter_code
_entity_poly.pdbx_strand_id
1 'polypeptide(L)'
;AGSFQEAGVIQQAYNLNFPLHVVPASCAQCPAWSAFSVSSPAIVLETVKQAGAGAEDRPEAVVVRLYEAHGSTVTAWLQTSLPVKEAML
;
A
#
# COMPACT_ATOMS: atom_id res chain seq x y z
N ALA A 1 -23.51 -0.75 -18.10
CA ALA A 1 -22.21 -0.87 -18.79
C ALA A 1 -21.14 -0.38 -17.82
N GLY A 2 -19.96 -1.01 -17.80
CA GLY A 2 -18.82 -0.64 -16.94
C GLY A 2 -17.50 -1.01 -17.60
N SER A 3 -16.46 -0.22 -17.34
CA SER A 3 -15.10 -0.38 -17.83
C SER A 3 -14.30 -1.42 -17.02
N PHE A 4 -13.17 -1.89 -17.55
CA PHE A 4 -12.29 -2.80 -16.81
C PHE A 4 -11.66 -2.13 -15.58
N GLN A 5 -11.44 -0.82 -15.63
CA GLN A 5 -10.99 -0.03 -14.49
C GLN A 5 -11.99 -0.10 -13.33
N GLU A 6 -13.28 0.11 -13.61
CA GLU A 6 -14.35 0.02 -12.61
C GLU A 6 -14.52 -1.41 -12.07
N ALA A 7 -14.17 -2.43 -12.87
CA ALA A 7 -14.16 -3.82 -12.44
C ALA A 7 -12.94 -4.19 -11.57
N GLY A 8 -11.97 -3.29 -11.37
CA GLY A 8 -10.83 -3.51 -10.47
C GLY A 8 -9.82 -4.55 -10.95
N VAL A 9 -9.75 -4.82 -12.26
CA VAL A 9 -8.94 -5.92 -12.82
C VAL A 9 -7.45 -5.82 -12.48
N ILE A 10 -6.91 -4.61 -12.35
CA ILE A 10 -5.51 -4.36 -12.00
C ILE A 10 -5.25 -4.84 -10.56
N GLN A 11 -6.10 -4.47 -9.61
CA GLN A 11 -5.98 -4.92 -8.22
C GLN A 11 -6.08 -6.45 -8.10
N GLN A 12 -7.02 -7.06 -8.84
CA GLN A 12 -7.17 -8.51 -8.83
C GLN A 12 -5.95 -9.23 -9.39
N ALA A 13 -5.32 -8.67 -10.44
CA ALA A 13 -4.07 -9.20 -10.96
C ALA A 13 -2.94 -9.16 -9.92
N TYR A 14 -2.82 -8.06 -9.16
CA TYR A 14 -1.86 -7.97 -8.04
C TYR A 14 -2.14 -9.01 -6.95
N ASN A 15 -3.40 -9.13 -6.51
CA ASN A 15 -3.79 -10.11 -5.49
C ASN A 15 -3.52 -11.54 -5.94
N LEU A 16 -3.74 -11.86 -7.21
CA LEU A 16 -3.44 -13.18 -7.77
C LEU A 16 -1.93 -13.49 -7.74
N ASN A 17 -1.08 -12.49 -7.95
CA ASN A 17 0.37 -12.66 -7.98
C ASN A 17 1.03 -12.58 -6.59
N PHE A 18 0.28 -12.22 -5.54
CA PHE A 18 0.78 -12.14 -4.17
C PHE A 18 0.06 -13.14 -3.26
N PRO A 19 0.64 -14.34 -3.04
CA PRO A 19 -0.04 -15.40 -2.31
C PRO A 19 -0.31 -15.00 -0.86
N LEU A 20 -1.44 -15.48 -0.33
CA LEU A 20 -1.78 -15.27 1.08
C LEU A 20 -0.79 -16.02 1.99
N HIS A 21 -0.24 -15.33 2.97
CA HIS A 21 0.61 -15.92 3.99
C HIS A 21 -0.18 -16.26 5.25
N VAL A 22 -0.13 -17.51 5.68
CA VAL A 22 -0.74 -17.97 6.93
C VAL A 22 0.31 -17.93 8.03
N VAL A 23 0.01 -17.21 9.11
CA VAL A 23 0.84 -17.13 10.31
C VAL A 23 0.10 -17.73 11.51
N PRO A 24 0.77 -18.52 12.37
CA PRO A 24 0.16 -19.00 13.61
C PRO A 24 -0.21 -17.81 14.51
N ALA A 25 -1.47 -17.75 14.94
CA ALA A 25 -1.93 -16.74 15.87
C ALA A 25 -1.80 -17.25 17.31
N SER A 26 -1.21 -16.44 18.19
CA SER A 26 -1.14 -16.72 19.64
C SER A 26 -2.39 -16.25 20.41
N CYS A 27 -3.24 -15.44 19.78
CA CYS A 27 -4.47 -14.89 20.35
C CYS A 27 -5.68 -15.32 19.49
N ALA A 28 -6.80 -15.62 20.14
CA ALA A 28 -8.03 -16.07 19.49
C ALA A 28 -8.68 -15.01 18.58
N GLN A 29 -8.35 -13.73 18.75
CA GLN A 29 -8.93 -12.63 17.96
C GLN A 29 -7.87 -11.55 17.69
N CYS A 30 -7.38 -11.51 16.45
CA CYS A 30 -6.75 -10.31 15.91
C CYS A 30 -7.79 -9.61 15.03
N PRO A 31 -8.16 -8.34 15.30
CA PRO A 31 -8.98 -7.59 14.37
C PRO A 31 -8.23 -7.43 13.05
N ALA A 32 -8.98 -7.32 11.95
CA ALA A 32 -8.40 -6.97 10.66
C ALA A 32 -7.64 -5.64 10.80
N TRP A 33 -6.40 -5.61 10.33
CA TRP A 33 -5.53 -4.45 10.40
C TRP A 33 -4.84 -4.23 9.06
N SER A 34 -4.74 -2.96 8.66
CA SER A 34 -3.94 -2.55 7.51
C SER A 34 -2.95 -1.47 7.92
N ALA A 35 -1.69 -1.64 7.50
CA ALA A 35 -0.66 -0.63 7.67
C ALA A 35 -0.91 0.60 6.79
N PHE A 36 -1.43 0.39 5.57
CA PHE A 36 -1.64 1.43 4.57
C PHE A 36 -2.96 1.25 3.82
N SER A 37 -3.54 2.35 3.35
CA SER A 37 -4.64 2.35 2.38
C SER A 37 -4.53 3.53 1.43
N VAL A 38 -5.06 3.37 0.22
CA VAL A 38 -5.14 4.44 -0.79
C VAL A 38 -6.61 4.74 -1.10
N SER A 39 -6.95 6.02 -1.25
CA SER A 39 -8.35 6.43 -1.42
C SER A 39 -8.89 6.26 -2.84
N SER A 40 -8.06 5.88 -3.80
CA SER A 40 -8.43 5.73 -5.21
C SER A 40 -7.97 4.38 -5.74
N PRO A 41 -8.83 3.61 -6.43
CA PRO A 41 -8.43 2.36 -7.08
C PRO A 41 -7.48 2.58 -8.26
N ALA A 42 -7.36 3.82 -8.75
CA ALA A 42 -6.40 4.18 -9.79
C ALA A 42 -4.95 4.25 -9.27
N ILE A 43 -4.76 4.32 -7.95
CA ILE A 43 -3.43 4.36 -7.34
C ILE A 43 -3.07 2.96 -6.82
N VAL A 44 -1.88 2.50 -7.16
CA VAL A 44 -1.32 1.28 -6.59
C VAL A 44 -0.14 1.62 -5.70
N LEU A 45 -0.19 1.12 -4.46
CA LEU A 45 0.95 1.10 -3.54
C LEU A 45 1.80 -0.12 -3.87
N GLU A 46 2.87 0.10 -4.64
CA GLU A 46 3.71 -0.95 -5.23
C GLU A 46 4.71 -1.54 -4.25
N THR A 47 5.36 -0.69 -3.46
CA THR A 47 6.33 -1.16 -2.45
C THR A 47 6.21 -0.39 -1.15
N VAL A 48 6.45 -1.10 -0.06
CA VAL A 48 6.70 -0.56 1.28
C VAL A 48 8.00 -1.19 1.77
N LYS A 49 9.03 -0.38 2.05
CA LYS A 49 10.31 -0.87 2.56
C LYS A 49 10.90 0.08 3.58
N GLN A 50 11.67 -0.43 4.53
CA GLN A 50 12.47 0.43 5.39
C GLN A 50 13.55 1.15 4.56
N ALA A 51 13.84 2.39 4.92
CA ALA A 51 15.01 3.09 4.43
C ALA A 51 16.25 2.31 4.90
N GLY A 52 17.05 1.81 3.96
CA GLY A 52 18.19 0.95 4.28
C GLY A 52 19.27 1.70 5.07
N ALA A 53 20.33 0.98 5.44
CA ALA A 53 21.44 1.49 6.28
C ALA A 53 22.14 2.77 5.76
N GLY A 54 21.94 3.16 4.49
CA GLY A 54 22.44 4.41 3.93
C GLY A 54 21.59 5.66 4.22
N ALA A 55 20.46 5.52 4.93
CA ALA A 55 19.65 6.64 5.41
C ALA A 55 20.08 7.04 6.82
N GLU A 56 21.35 7.49 6.96
CA GLU A 56 21.98 7.80 8.25
C GLU A 56 21.17 8.79 9.09
N ASP A 57 20.49 9.74 8.44
CA ASP A 57 19.68 10.76 9.10
C ASP A 57 18.31 10.25 9.59
N ARG A 58 17.80 9.15 9.02
CA ARG A 58 16.43 8.63 9.25
C ARG A 58 16.35 7.09 9.14
N PRO A 59 17.02 6.34 10.03
CA PRO A 59 17.08 4.88 9.96
C PRO A 59 15.71 4.19 10.14
N GLU A 60 14.73 4.88 10.74
CA GLU A 60 13.36 4.40 10.93
C GLU A 60 12.40 4.78 9.79
N ALA A 61 12.86 5.52 8.77
CA ALA A 61 12.01 5.93 7.68
C ALA A 61 11.49 4.75 6.86
N VAL A 62 10.27 4.87 6.33
CA VAL A 62 9.68 3.93 5.39
C VAL A 62 9.58 4.61 4.04
N VAL A 63 10.11 3.95 3.01
CA VAL A 63 9.98 4.36 1.62
C VAL A 63 8.80 3.63 1.00
N VAL A 64 7.83 4.40 0.55
CA VAL A 64 6.65 3.91 -0.19
C VAL A 64 6.76 4.31 -1.66
N ARG A 65 6.33 3.43 -2.58
CA ARG A 65 6.26 3.74 -4.01
C ARG A 65 4.82 3.62 -4.47
N LEU A 66 4.29 4.68 -5.06
CA LEU A 66 2.95 4.72 -5.63
C LEU A 66 3.03 4.95 -7.13
N TYR A 67 2.05 4.44 -7.89
CA TYR A 67 1.88 4.79 -9.29
C TYR A 67 0.40 4.91 -9.65
N GLU A 68 0.10 5.71 -10.67
CA GLU A 68 -1.22 5.82 -11.29
C GLU A 68 -1.35 4.77 -12.38
N ALA A 69 -2.41 3.97 -12.34
CA ALA A 69 -2.57 2.76 -13.14
C ALA A 69 -3.65 2.87 -14.22
N HIS A 70 -4.45 3.95 -14.24
CA HIS A 70 -5.56 4.11 -15.17
C HIS A 70 -5.20 4.98 -16.39
N GLY A 71 -3.99 5.53 -16.45
CA GLY A 71 -3.53 6.41 -17.53
C GLY A 71 -4.09 7.82 -17.41
N SER A 72 -4.39 8.27 -16.18
CA SER A 72 -5.06 9.53 -15.89
C SER A 72 -4.30 10.37 -14.86
N THR A 73 -4.81 11.57 -14.56
CA THR A 73 -4.35 12.37 -13.42
C THR A 73 -5.37 12.28 -12.31
N VAL A 74 -4.93 11.90 -11.10
CA VAL A 74 -5.80 11.72 -9.95
C VAL A 74 -5.21 12.38 -8.71
N THR A 75 -6.07 12.99 -7.90
CA THR A 75 -5.74 13.39 -6.53
C THR A 75 -6.23 12.28 -5.60
N ALA A 76 -5.34 11.76 -4.76
CA ALA A 76 -5.66 10.66 -3.85
C ALA A 76 -4.95 10.84 -2.50
N TRP A 77 -5.49 10.17 -1.47
CA TRP A 77 -4.90 10.11 -0.14
C TRP A 77 -4.19 8.79 0.05
N LEU A 78 -2.96 8.85 0.57
CA LEU A 78 -2.31 7.72 1.24
C LEU A 78 -2.60 7.86 2.74
N GLN A 79 -3.21 6.84 3.32
CA GLN A 79 -3.45 6.76 4.76
C GLN A 79 -2.59 5.65 5.35
N THR A 80 -2.15 5.84 6.58
CA THR A 80 -1.40 4.83 7.32
C THR A 80 -1.85 4.79 8.77
N SER A 81 -1.81 3.59 9.36
CA SER A 81 -1.98 3.40 10.81
C SER A 81 -0.66 3.47 11.57
N LEU A 82 0.47 3.59 10.86
CA LEU A 82 1.78 3.79 11.46
C LEU A 82 1.92 5.24 11.96
N PRO A 83 2.63 5.49 13.07
CA PRO A 83 2.90 6.85 13.52
C PRO A 83 3.70 7.64 12.47
N VAL A 84 3.17 8.80 12.06
CA VAL A 84 3.81 9.69 11.08
C VAL A 84 4.35 10.92 11.80
N LYS A 85 5.67 11.11 11.74
CA LYS A 85 6.32 12.36 12.17
C LYS A 85 6.32 13.41 11.05
N GLU A 86 6.59 12.95 9.84
CA GLU A 86 6.71 13.78 8.65
C GLU A 86 6.58 12.89 7.39
N ALA A 87 6.27 13.51 6.26
CA ALA A 87 6.23 12.87 4.96
C ALA A 87 6.87 13.81 3.92
N MET A 88 7.62 13.23 2.98
CA MET A 88 8.32 13.94 1.90
C MET A 88 8.19 13.17 0.59
N LEU A 89 8.24 13.90 -0.52
CA LEU A 89 8.17 13.40 -1.90
C LEU A 89 9.48 13.67 -2.62
#